data_AF-A0A936GDE2-F1
#
_entry.id   AF-A0A936GDE2-F1
#
_cell.length_a   1.000
_cell.length_b   1.000
_cell.length_c   1.000
_cell.angle_alpha   90.00
_cell.angle_beta   90.00
_cell.angle_gamma   90.00
#
_symmetry.space_group_name_H-M   'P 1'
#
loop_
_entity.id
_entity.type
_entity.pdbx_description
1 polymer ?
#
loop_
_entity_poly.entity_id
_entity_poly.type
_entity_poly.pdbx_seq_one_letter_code
_entity_poly.pdbx_strand_id
1 'polypeptide(L)'
;MSAIATAAEEGNTTKAVVHQTAVYLSAGLSSLINILNPEQVILGSWVAGLLGSVMLPELLELVEKQSLAQPYKSVQFTLSKMNRNPVSLGAATLVLEEFLASAGRQAGAIRSESFSVTKP
;
A
#
# COMPACT_ATOMS: atom_id res chain seq x y z
N MET A 1 -1.79 19.23 -12.14
CA MET A 1 -0.65 18.63 -11.42
C MET A 1 0.41 18.04 -12.35
N SER A 2 0.09 17.62 -13.59
CA SER A 2 1.11 17.41 -14.65
C SER A 2 2.02 18.64 -14.84
N ALA A 3 1.45 19.84 -14.69
CA ALA A 3 2.20 21.09 -14.70
C ALA A 3 3.33 21.17 -13.65
N ILE A 4 3.22 20.49 -12.50
CA ILE A 4 4.29 20.49 -11.47
C ILE A 4 5.40 19.53 -11.89
N ALA A 5 5.08 18.37 -12.46
CA ALA A 5 6.08 17.45 -12.99
C ALA A 5 6.85 18.08 -14.17
N THR A 6 6.14 18.77 -15.07
CA THR A 6 6.78 19.52 -16.18
C THR A 6 7.57 20.73 -15.68
N ALA A 7 7.03 21.52 -14.74
CA ALA A 7 7.75 22.66 -14.15
C ALA A 7 8.92 22.24 -13.25
N ALA A 8 8.95 21.00 -12.76
CA ALA A 8 10.11 20.45 -12.06
C ALA A 8 11.28 20.19 -13.00
N GLU A 9 11.08 20.04 -14.31
CA GLU A 9 12.20 19.97 -15.26
C GLU A 9 12.77 21.37 -15.54
N GLU A 10 11.92 22.40 -15.54
CA GLU A 10 12.24 23.76 -16.01
C GLU A 10 12.54 24.80 -14.89
N GLY A 11 12.09 24.59 -13.64
CA GLY A 11 12.14 25.60 -12.57
C GLY A 11 12.83 25.15 -11.26
N ASN A 12 13.74 25.98 -10.74
CA ASN A 12 14.58 25.70 -9.55
C ASN A 12 13.77 25.51 -8.25
N THR A 13 12.71 26.29 -8.04
CA THR A 13 11.84 26.21 -6.85
C THR A 13 11.00 24.94 -6.80
N THR A 14 10.51 24.46 -7.94
CA THR A 14 9.73 23.21 -8.01
C THR A 14 10.59 22.00 -7.70
N LYS A 15 11.84 21.96 -8.18
CA LYS A 15 12.82 20.91 -7.83
C LYS A 15 13.10 20.86 -6.34
N ALA A 16 13.29 22.02 -5.70
CA ALA A 16 13.54 22.09 -4.26
C ALA A 16 12.39 21.50 -3.44
N VAL A 17 11.13 21.79 -3.80
CA VAL A 17 9.95 21.24 -3.12
C VAL A 17 9.83 19.73 -3.32
N VAL A 18 10.09 19.24 -4.53
CA VAL A 18 10.09 17.80 -4.84
C VAL A 18 11.16 17.08 -4.01
N HIS A 19 12.39 17.61 -3.99
CA HIS A 19 13.50 17.08 -3.20
C HIS A 19 13.16 17.05 -1.70
N GLN A 20 12.66 18.17 -1.16
CA GLN A 20 12.29 18.27 0.25
C GLN A 20 11.21 17.23 0.61
N THR A 21 10.25 17.02 -0.28
CA THR A 21 9.22 15.99 -0.11
C THR A 21 9.86 14.60 -0.10
N ALA A 22 10.87 14.33 -0.93
CA ALA A 22 11.54 13.03 -1.01
C ALA A 22 12.32 12.72 0.26
N VAL A 23 12.97 13.74 0.85
CA VAL A 23 13.67 13.65 2.13
C VAL A 23 12.71 13.26 3.26
N TYR A 24 11.56 13.94 3.39
CA TYR A 24 10.62 13.60 4.46
C TYR A 24 9.94 12.25 4.25
N LEU A 25 9.58 11.91 3.00
CA LEU A 25 8.91 10.65 2.69
C LEU A 25 9.85 9.45 2.88
N SER A 26 11.13 9.59 2.50
CA SER A 26 12.14 8.53 2.69
C SER A 26 12.36 8.22 4.17
N ALA A 27 12.47 9.22 5.04
CA ALA A 27 12.64 9.02 6.48
C ALA A 27 11.50 8.19 7.08
N GLY A 28 10.25 8.48 6.68
CA GLY A 28 9.09 7.70 7.10
C GLY A 28 9.13 6.27 6.56
N LEU A 29 9.43 6.10 5.27
CA LEU A 29 9.44 4.78 4.63
C LEU A 29 10.57 3.89 5.17
N SER A 30 11.77 4.42 5.37
CA SER A 30 12.88 3.71 5.99
C SER A 30 12.56 3.27 7.41
N SER A 31 11.87 4.12 8.18
CA SER A 31 11.42 3.75 9.53
C SER A 31 10.45 2.56 9.49
N LEU A 32 9.49 2.56 8.56
CA LEU A 32 8.57 1.44 8.38
C LEU A 32 9.29 0.16 7.93
N ILE A 33 10.23 0.26 6.99
CA ILE A 33 11.04 -0.88 6.55
C ILE A 33 11.84 -1.46 7.71
N ASN A 34 12.47 -0.60 8.51
CA ASN A 34 13.28 -1.02 9.65
C ASN A 34 12.45 -1.71 10.74
N ILE A 35 11.22 -1.24 10.99
CA ILE A 35 10.35 -1.77 12.06
C ILE A 35 9.61 -3.02 11.62
N LEU A 36 9.05 -3.01 10.40
CA LEU A 36 8.13 -4.05 9.93
C LEU A 36 8.84 -5.17 9.16
N ASN A 37 10.06 -4.92 8.66
CA ASN A 37 10.80 -5.84 7.80
C ASN A 37 9.94 -6.48 6.69
N PRO A 38 9.25 -5.67 5.85
CA PRO A 38 8.31 -6.21 4.88
C PRO A 38 9.05 -6.82 3.68
N GLU A 39 8.42 -7.81 3.03
CA GLU A 39 8.90 -8.36 1.75
C GLU A 39 8.48 -7.50 0.55
N GLN A 40 7.37 -6.76 0.67
CA GLN A 40 6.87 -5.90 -0.40
C GLN A 40 6.37 -4.55 0.10
N VAL A 41 6.65 -3.53 -0.71
CA VAL A 41 6.11 -2.18 -0.58
C VAL A 41 5.39 -1.82 -1.87
N ILE A 42 4.07 -1.65 -1.79
CA ILE A 42 3.22 -1.31 -2.94
C ILE A 42 2.85 0.16 -2.88
N LEU A 43 3.28 0.92 -3.89
CA LEU A 43 3.04 2.35 -4.02
C LEU A 43 1.72 2.60 -4.77
N GLY A 44 0.72 3.18 -4.08
CA GLY A 44 -0.65 3.37 -4.57
C GLY A 44 -0.83 4.44 -5.66
N SER A 45 -2.00 4.50 -6.29
CA SER A 45 -2.25 5.22 -7.57
C SER A 45 -1.80 6.68 -7.64
N TRP A 46 -2.00 7.49 -6.59
CA TRP A 46 -1.55 8.90 -6.61
C TRP A 46 -0.05 9.01 -6.34
N VAL A 47 0.51 8.12 -5.50
CA VAL A 47 1.94 8.00 -5.26
C VAL A 47 2.62 7.58 -6.57
N ALA A 48 2.17 6.51 -7.22
CA ALA A 48 2.67 6.05 -8.50
C ALA A 48 2.52 7.08 -9.65
N GLY A 49 1.38 7.77 -9.70
CA GLY A 49 1.09 8.75 -10.76
C GLY A 49 1.76 10.12 -10.57
N LEU A 50 2.00 10.54 -9.32
CA LEU A 50 2.54 11.87 -8.99
C LEU A 50 4.06 11.82 -8.71
N LEU A 51 4.58 10.73 -8.14
CA LEU A 51 6.02 10.54 -7.89
C LEU A 51 6.79 10.18 -9.16
N GLY A 52 6.11 9.62 -10.18
CA GLY A 52 6.62 9.43 -11.53
C GLY A 52 8.04 8.85 -11.63
N SER A 53 8.68 9.02 -12.79
CA SER A 53 10.09 8.65 -13.00
C SER A 53 11.09 9.62 -12.37
N VAL A 54 10.64 10.82 -11.94
CA VAL A 54 11.54 11.90 -11.53
C VAL A 54 11.88 11.84 -10.04
N MET A 55 10.89 11.66 -9.17
CA MET A 55 11.10 11.68 -7.71
C MET A 55 11.31 10.27 -7.14
N LEU A 56 10.78 9.24 -7.79
CA LEU A 56 10.85 7.86 -7.30
C LEU A 56 12.29 7.31 -7.22
N PRO A 57 13.19 7.55 -8.20
CA PRO A 57 14.59 7.13 -8.07
C PRO A 57 15.30 7.77 -6.88
N GLU A 58 15.16 9.10 -6.74
CA GLU A 58 15.75 9.86 -5.64
C GLU A 58 15.21 9.39 -4.27
N LEU A 59 13.90 9.17 -4.18
CA LEU A 59 13.27 8.62 -3.00
C LEU A 59 13.86 7.25 -2.63
N LEU A 60 13.96 6.33 -3.59
CA LEU A 60 14.47 4.99 -3.32
C LEU A 60 15.94 5.00 -2.90
N GLU A 61 16.77 5.85 -3.50
CA GLU A 61 18.16 6.05 -3.05
C GLU A 61 18.24 6.56 -1.61
N LEU A 62 17.39 7.53 -1.25
CA LEU A 62 17.33 8.06 0.11
C LEU A 62 16.84 7.00 1.10
N VAL A 63 15.89 6.16 0.69
CA VAL A 63 15.36 5.06 1.51
C VAL A 63 16.42 4.00 1.74
N GLU A 64 17.18 3.63 0.72
CA GLU A 64 18.31 2.69 0.84
C GLU A 64 19.34 3.20 1.85
N LYS A 65 19.72 4.47 1.76
CA LYS A 65 20.71 5.09 2.65
C LYS A 65 20.25 5.19 4.10
N GLN A 66 18.94 5.31 4.33
CA GLN A 66 18.33 5.48 5.65
C GLN A 66 17.84 4.17 6.28
N SER A 67 17.73 3.09 5.50
CA SER A 67 17.28 1.78 5.99
C SER A 67 18.45 0.91 6.42
N LEU A 68 18.19 -0.03 7.34
CA LEU A 68 19.15 -1.06 7.67
C LEU A 68 19.35 -2.01 6.47
N ALA A 69 20.60 -2.40 6.21
CA ALA A 69 20.97 -3.14 5.01
C ALA A 69 20.24 -4.49 4.86
N GLN A 70 19.92 -5.18 5.97
CA GLN A 70 19.26 -6.47 5.92
C GLN A 70 17.75 -6.34 5.62
N PRO A 71 16.97 -5.51 6.35
CA PRO A 71 15.58 -5.25 5.99
C PRO A 71 15.38 -4.66 4.60
N TYR A 72 16.27 -3.76 4.16
CA TYR A 72 16.15 -3.17 2.83
C TYR A 72 16.33 -4.20 1.70
N LYS A 73 17.26 -5.15 1.86
CA LYS A 73 17.52 -6.20 0.84
C LYS A 73 16.33 -7.12 0.58
N SER A 74 15.44 -7.30 1.54
CA SER A 74 14.24 -8.14 1.36
C SER A 74 13.07 -7.40 0.72
N VAL A 75 13.12 -6.06 0.62
CA VAL A 75 12.00 -5.26 0.13
C VAL A 75 11.99 -5.23 -1.40
N GLN A 76 10.85 -5.59 -1.98
CA GLN A 76 10.53 -5.32 -3.37
C GLN A 76 9.52 -4.16 -3.48
N PHE A 77 9.90 -3.11 -4.21
CA PHE A 77 9.04 -1.97 -4.49
C PHE A 77 8.23 -2.21 -5.77
N THR A 78 6.90 -2.09 -5.69
CA THR A 78 6.00 -2.25 -6.84
C THR A 78 5.02 -1.09 -6.93
N LEU A 79 4.75 -0.61 -8.15
CA LEU A 79 3.68 0.36 -8.38
C LEU A 79 2.34 -0.37 -8.51
N SER A 80 1.31 0.13 -7.82
CA SER A 80 -0.04 -0.41 -7.94
C SER A 80 -0.57 -0.22 -9.35
N LYS A 81 -1.03 -1.32 -9.97
CA LYS A 81 -1.67 -1.33 -11.30
C LYS A 81 -3.20 -1.23 -11.21
N MET A 82 -3.74 -0.92 -10.04
CA MET A 82 -5.19 -0.96 -9.82
C MET A 82 -5.87 0.23 -10.50
N ASN A 83 -6.75 -0.06 -11.46
CA ASN A 83 -7.50 0.92 -12.25
C ASN A 83 -8.75 1.46 -11.55
N ARG A 84 -9.25 0.75 -10.53
CA ARG A 84 -10.40 1.13 -9.69
C ARG A 84 -9.93 1.75 -8.38
N ASN A 85 -10.83 2.49 -7.71
CA ASN A 85 -10.53 3.08 -6.41
C ASN A 85 -10.25 1.96 -5.37
N PRO A 86 -9.00 1.84 -4.87
CA PRO A 86 -8.63 0.78 -3.93
C PRO A 86 -9.37 0.92 -2.59
N VAL A 87 -9.76 2.13 -2.20
CA VAL A 87 -10.52 2.37 -0.97
C VAL A 87 -11.92 1.78 -1.07
N SER A 88 -12.62 2.04 -2.18
CA SER A 88 -13.95 1.49 -2.41
C SER A 88 -13.92 -0.03 -2.53
N LEU A 89 -12.89 -0.57 -3.18
CA LEU A 89 -12.71 -2.02 -3.28
C LEU A 89 -12.47 -2.64 -1.90
N GLY A 90 -11.55 -2.08 -1.10
CA GLY A 90 -11.28 -2.56 0.25
C GLY A 90 -12.51 -2.48 1.16
N ALA A 91 -13.27 -1.38 1.11
CA ALA A 91 -14.50 -1.24 1.87
C ALA A 91 -15.55 -2.30 1.47
N ALA A 92 -15.71 -2.55 0.16
CA ALA A 92 -16.61 -3.60 -0.32
C ALA A 92 -16.15 -5.00 0.10
N THR A 93 -14.84 -5.26 0.11
CA THR A 93 -14.27 -6.54 0.59
C THR A 93 -14.61 -6.78 2.06
N LEU A 94 -14.47 -5.79 2.94
CA LEU A 94 -14.79 -5.94 4.36
C LEU A 94 -16.28 -6.28 4.59
N VAL A 95 -17.18 -5.61 3.86
CA VAL A 95 -18.62 -5.90 3.94
C VAL A 95 -18.92 -7.31 3.41
N LEU A 96 -18.28 -7.71 2.32
CA LEU A 96 -18.45 -9.05 1.73
C LEU A 96 -17.91 -10.15 2.67
N GLU A 97 -16.78 -9.93 3.32
CA GLU A 97 -16.19 -10.87 4.30
C GLU A 97 -17.15 -11.12 5.47
N GLU A 98 -17.73 -10.06 6.05
CA GLU A 98 -18.70 -10.20 7.14
C GLU A 98 -19.97 -10.92 6.67
N PHE A 99 -20.48 -10.58 5.49
CA PHE A 99 -21.65 -11.25 4.93
C PHE A 99 -21.42 -12.75 4.75
N LEU A 100 -20.28 -13.15 4.17
CA LEU A 100 -19.93 -14.56 3.98
C LEU A 100 -19.69 -15.28 5.30
N ALA A 101 -19.03 -14.65 6.27
CA ALA A 101 -18.82 -15.21 7.59
C ALA A 101 -20.16 -15.46 8.32
N SER A 102 -21.11 -14.53 8.21
CA SER A 102 -22.44 -14.67 8.82
C SER A 102 -23.28 -15.79 8.19
N ALA A 103 -23.26 -15.92 6.86
CA ALA A 103 -23.92 -17.01 6.14
C ALA A 103 -23.34 -18.38 6.49
N GLY A 104 -22.01 -18.48 6.66
CA GLY A 104 -21.35 -19.71 7.11
C GLY A 104 -21.77 -20.14 8.53
N ARG A 105 -21.95 -19.18 9.44
CA ARG A 105 -22.45 -19.44 10.81
C ARG A 105 -23.88 -19.97 10.81
N GLN A 106 -24.76 -19.40 9.98
CA GLN A 106 -26.14 -19.86 9.84
C GLN A 106 -26.24 -21.27 9.24
N ALA A 107 -25.42 -21.57 8.23
CA ALA A 107 -25.34 -22.93 7.66
C ALA A 107 -24.81 -23.97 8.67
N GLY A 108 -23.89 -23.58 9.56
CA GLY A 108 -23.41 -24.43 10.66
C GLY A 108 -24.48 -24.72 11.71
N ALA A 109 -25.27 -23.70 12.09
CA ALA A 109 -26.35 -23.83 13.06
C ALA A 109 -27.47 -24.78 12.59
N ILE A 110 -27.88 -24.70 11.32
CA ILE A 110 -28.90 -25.57 10.72
C ILE A 110 -28.43 -27.05 10.72
N ARG A 111 -27.12 -27.30 10.56
CA ARG A 111 -26.55 -28.66 10.61
C ARG A 111 -26.46 -29.21 12.04
N SER A 112 -26.20 -28.37 13.05
CA SER A 112 -26.22 -28.82 14.45
C SER A 112 -27.64 -29.12 14.97
N GLU A 113 -28.65 -28.38 14.52
CA GLU A 113 -30.06 -28.67 14.87
C GLU A 113 -30.55 -29.95 14.19
N SER A 114 -30.15 -30.20 12.94
CA SER A 114 -30.45 -31.44 12.21
C SER A 114 -29.81 -32.70 12.84
N PHE A 115 -28.69 -32.56 13.56
CA PHE A 115 -28.05 -33.69 14.27
C PHE A 115 -28.68 -33.98 15.65
N SER A 116 -29.46 -33.05 16.22
CA SER A 116 -30.16 -33.26 17.50
C SER A 116 -31.55 -33.90 17.34
N VAL A 117 -32.07 -34.02 16.10
CA VAL A 117 -33.39 -34.62 15.80
C VAL A 117 -33.23 -36.09 15.37
N THR A 118 -32.37 -36.86 16.03
CA THR A 118 -32.42 -38.33 15.93
C THR A 118 -31.96 -38.98 17.23
N LYS A 119 -32.82 -38.98 18.24
CA LYS A 119 -32.70 -39.94 19.34
C LYS A 119 -34.08 -40.47 19.74
N PRO A 120 -34.51 -41.62 19.19
CA PRO A 120 -35.23 -42.62 19.97
C PRO A 120 -34.26 -43.40 20.88
#